data_AF-A0A0N4VVJ4-F1
#
_entry.id   AF-A0A0N4VVJ4-F1
#
_cell.length_a   1.000
_cell.length_b   1.000
_cell.length_c   1.000
_cell.angle_alpha   90.00
_cell.angle_beta   90.00
_cell.angle_gamma   90.00
#
_symmetry.space_group_name_H-M   'P 1'
#
loop_
_entity.id
_entity.type
_entity.pdbx_description
1 polymer ?
#
loop_
_entity_poly.entity_id
_entity_poly.type
_entity_poly.pdbx_seq_one_letter_code
_entity_poly.pdbx_strand_id
1 'polypeptide(L)'
;MQMQYKDGRTTITCLSESPLFVQAPLHARRLNDDAATVYRLSGVAEGDDVNSRTIDIFDELLFEKLLEEARQQGYRHVYALQSLCICRVSFVKGFGKSYRRMTILETPCWIEIHFMNYLQKLDEVLSTLPTPAHDIHSFS
;
A
#
# COMPACT_ATOMS: atom_id res chain seq x y z
N MET A 1 11.03 6.75 11.73
CA MET A 1 10.66 6.35 10.36
C MET A 1 10.97 7.51 9.43
N GLN A 2 11.53 7.24 8.26
CA GLN A 2 11.74 8.24 7.22
C GLN A 2 11.09 7.75 5.92
N MET A 3 10.40 8.64 5.22
CA MET A 3 9.83 8.39 3.90
C MET A 3 10.59 9.26 2.89
N GLN A 4 11.01 8.68 1.77
CA GLN A 4 11.73 9.39 0.71
C GLN A 4 11.09 9.10 -0.64
N TYR A 5 11.01 10.11 -1.49
CA TYR A 5 10.60 9.98 -2.88
C TYR A 5 11.78 10.31 -3.79
N LYS A 6 12.14 9.38 -4.66
CA LYS A 6 13.25 9.55 -5.61
C LYS A 6 12.98 8.73 -6.88
N ASP A 7 13.14 9.38 -8.03
CA ASP A 7 13.04 8.74 -9.36
C ASP A 7 11.75 7.91 -9.57
N GLY A 8 10.59 8.44 -9.15
CA GLY A 8 9.29 7.74 -9.30
C GLY A 8 9.06 6.61 -8.28
N ARG A 9 9.96 6.46 -7.31
CA ARG A 9 9.86 5.46 -6.24
C ARG A 9 9.74 6.11 -4.87
N THR A 10 8.88 5.53 -4.04
CA THR A 10 8.75 5.92 -2.64
C THR A 10 9.25 4.82 -1.75
N THR A 11 10.22 5.13 -0.90
CA THR A 11 10.77 4.20 0.08
C THR A 11 10.45 4.63 1.51
N ILE A 12 10.35 3.65 2.40
CA ILE A 12 10.31 3.84 3.84
C ILE A 12 11.54 3.20 4.45
N THR A 13 12.25 3.94 5.30
CA THR A 13 13.34 3.44 6.11
C THR A 13 12.99 3.52 7.61
N CYS A 14 13.23 2.43 8.31
CA CYS A 14 13.14 2.33 9.75
C CYS A 14 14.36 3.01 10.40
N LEU A 15 14.12 4.16 11.05
CA LEU A 15 15.11 4.87 11.86
C LEU A 15 14.92 4.64 13.36
N SER A 16 13.88 3.90 13.76
CA SER A 16 13.60 3.62 15.18
C SER A 16 14.40 2.43 15.68
N GLU A 17 14.68 2.38 16.98
CA GLU A 17 15.27 1.19 17.62
C GLU A 17 14.35 -0.03 17.54
N SER A 18 13.04 0.20 17.54
CA SER A 18 12.01 -0.83 17.37
C SER A 18 11.65 -1.04 15.89
N PRO A 19 11.18 -2.26 15.52
CA PRO A 19 10.78 -2.57 14.15
C PRO A 19 9.51 -1.84 13.70
N LEU A 20 9.36 -1.72 12.38
CA LEU A 20 8.14 -1.26 11.72
C LEU A 20 7.49 -2.40 10.94
N PHE A 21 6.17 -2.34 10.81
CA PHE A 21 5.39 -3.32 10.07
C PHE A 21 4.59 -2.60 9.00
N VAL A 22 4.92 -2.87 7.74
CA VAL A 22 4.44 -2.11 6.59
C VAL A 22 3.57 -3.02 5.72
N GLN A 23 2.31 -2.64 5.53
CA GLN A 23 1.44 -3.20 4.52
C GLN A 23 1.46 -2.26 3.31
N ALA A 24 2.16 -2.67 2.25
CA ALA A 24 2.29 -1.94 1.00
C ALA A 24 1.75 -2.80 -0.15
N PRO A 25 0.47 -2.65 -0.53
CA PRO A 25 -0.15 -3.52 -1.52
C PRO A 25 0.52 -3.50 -2.90
N LEU A 26 1.04 -2.34 -3.33
CA LEU A 26 1.76 -2.22 -4.60
C LEU A 26 3.11 -2.96 -4.56
N HIS A 27 3.83 -2.88 -3.44
CA HIS A 27 5.04 -3.67 -3.21
C HIS A 27 4.75 -5.17 -3.21
N ALA A 28 3.69 -5.58 -2.52
CA ALA A 28 3.26 -6.98 -2.50
C ALA A 28 2.95 -7.48 -3.90
N ARG A 29 2.25 -6.67 -4.71
CA ARG A 29 1.99 -7.02 -6.10
C ARG A 29 3.25 -7.16 -6.95
N ARG A 30 4.28 -6.35 -6.71
CA ARG A 30 5.59 -6.48 -7.39
C ARG A 30 6.27 -7.82 -7.08
N LEU A 31 6.12 -8.31 -5.86
CA LEU A 31 6.69 -9.58 -5.41
C LEU A 31 5.76 -10.79 -5.67
N ASN A 32 4.60 -10.58 -6.28
CA ASN A 32 3.53 -11.58 -6.43
C ASN A 32 3.00 -12.13 -5.08
N ASP A 33 3.06 -11.32 -4.03
CA ASP A 33 2.50 -11.62 -2.71
C ASP A 33 1.01 -11.20 -2.62
N ASP A 34 0.34 -11.68 -1.56
CA ASP A 34 -1.00 -11.23 -1.18
C ASP A 34 -0.96 -9.73 -0.83
N ALA A 35 -1.92 -8.93 -1.33
CA ALA A 35 -1.97 -7.48 -1.07
C ALA A 35 -2.10 -7.14 0.43
N ALA A 36 -2.58 -8.07 1.26
CA ALA A 36 -2.66 -7.94 2.70
C ALA A 36 -1.34 -8.27 3.43
N THR A 37 -0.28 -8.65 2.71
CA THR A 37 1.02 -9.01 3.29
C THR A 37 1.63 -7.85 4.07
N VAL A 38 2.21 -8.19 5.22
CA VAL A 38 2.82 -7.23 6.14
C VAL A 38 4.31 -7.52 6.24
N TYR A 39 5.12 -6.57 5.77
CA TYR A 39 6.57 -6.65 5.75
C TYR A 39 7.14 -6.08 7.05
N ARG A 40 8.07 -6.82 7.67
CA ARG A 40 8.76 -6.39 8.88
C ARG A 40 10.06 -5.69 8.48
N LEU A 41 10.21 -4.43 8.89
CA LEU A 41 11.47 -3.70 8.84
C LEU A 41 12.16 -3.79 10.19
N SER A 42 13.43 -4.19 10.20
CA SER A 42 14.23 -4.28 11.42
C SER A 42 14.41 -2.90 12.06
N GLY A 43 14.55 -2.86 13.37
CA GLY A 43 14.95 -1.64 14.08
C GLY A 43 16.47 -1.44 14.03
N VAL A 44 16.94 -0.23 14.32
CA VAL A 44 18.39 0.08 14.38
C VAL A 44 19.11 -0.78 15.42
N ALA A 45 18.42 -1.21 16.49
CA ALA A 45 18.99 -2.06 17.53
C ALA A 45 19.23 -3.52 17.09
N GLU A 46 18.61 -3.96 15.99
CA GLU A 46 18.69 -5.35 15.50
C GLU A 46 19.80 -5.56 14.45
N GLY A 47 20.46 -4.48 14.00
CA GLY A 47 21.60 -4.54 13.09
C GLY A 47 21.75 -3.29 12.20
N ASP A 48 22.95 -3.11 11.63
CA ASP A 48 23.29 -1.96 10.80
C ASP A 48 22.89 -2.11 9.32
N ASP A 49 22.35 -3.26 8.90
CA ASP A 49 21.95 -3.46 7.50
C ASP A 49 20.78 -2.55 7.11
N VAL A 50 21.07 -1.54 6.28
CA VAL A 50 20.07 -0.57 5.80
C VAL A 50 19.04 -1.24 4.89
N ASN A 51 19.39 -2.34 4.21
CA ASN A 51 18.48 -3.05 3.32
C ASN A 51 17.35 -3.72 4.09
N SER A 52 17.65 -4.39 5.22
CA SER A 52 16.63 -4.97 6.11
C SER A 52 15.71 -3.93 6.79
N ARG A 53 16.12 -2.66 6.77
CA ARG A 53 15.40 -1.53 7.38
C ARG A 53 14.62 -0.70 6.35
N THR A 54 14.75 -1.01 5.06
CA THR A 54 14.17 -0.21 3.98
C THR A 54 13.26 -1.04 3.10
N ILE A 55 12.10 -0.47 2.75
CA ILE A 55 11.14 -1.07 1.81
C ILE A 55 10.72 -0.04 0.77
N ASP A 56 10.57 -0.49 -0.47
CA ASP A 56 10.02 0.29 -1.58
C ASP A 56 8.49 0.15 -1.58
N ILE A 57 7.78 1.16 -1.08
CA ILE A 57 6.32 1.08 -0.89
C ILE A 57 5.52 1.44 -2.13
N PHE A 58 6.12 2.17 -3.08
CA PHE A 58 5.41 2.62 -4.26
C PHE A 58 6.35 2.81 -5.45
N ASP A 59 6.01 2.19 -6.59
CA ASP A 59 6.72 2.34 -7.86
C ASP A 59 5.74 2.88 -8.91
N GLU A 60 5.99 4.10 -9.40
CA GLU A 60 5.14 4.78 -10.38
C GLU A 60 4.99 4.00 -11.67
N LEU A 61 6.07 3.41 -12.18
CA LEU A 61 6.03 2.67 -13.44
C LEU A 61 5.17 1.42 -13.32
N LEU A 62 5.23 0.73 -12.18
CA LEU A 62 4.38 -0.43 -11.91
C LEU A 62 2.91 0.01 -11.80
N PHE A 63 2.64 1.11 -11.10
CA PHE A 63 1.27 1.61 -10.94
C PHE A 63 0.65 2.00 -12.29
N GLU A 64 1.38 2.72 -13.15
CA GLU A 64 0.89 3.13 -14.47
C GLU A 64 0.61 1.91 -15.37
N LYS A 65 1.46 0.89 -15.32
CA LYS A 65 1.23 -0.37 -16.04
C LYS A 65 -0.07 -1.05 -15.57
N LEU A 66 -0.27 -1.16 -14.26
CA LEU A 66 -1.48 -1.76 -13.68
C LEU A 66 -2.73 -0.94 -14.01
N LEU A 67 -2.61 0.39 -14.04
CA LEU A 67 -3.70 1.29 -14.40
C LEU A 67 -4.15 1.09 -15.85
N GLU A 68 -3.21 0.99 -16.79
CA GLU A 68 -3.55 0.75 -18.19
C GLU A 68 -4.18 -0.64 -18.40
N GLU A 69 -3.66 -1.67 -17.73
CA GLU A 69 -4.24 -3.02 -17.74
C GLU A 69 -5.67 -3.04 -17.16
N ALA A 70 -5.88 -2.35 -16.03
CA ALA A 70 -7.19 -2.27 -15.39
C ALA A 70 -8.19 -1.45 -16.22
N ARG A 71 -7.73 -0.42 -16.93
CA ARG A 71 -8.56 0.41 -17.82
C ARG A 71 -9.23 -0.43 -18.90
N GLN A 72 -8.52 -1.40 -19.46
CA GLN A 72 -9.04 -2.33 -20.48
C GLN A 72 -10.07 -3.33 -19.91
N GLN A 73 -9.99 -3.62 -18.61
CA GLN A 73 -10.90 -4.56 -17.92
C GLN A 73 -12.16 -3.87 -17.37
N GLY A 74 -12.21 -2.53 -17.40
CA GLY A 74 -13.38 -1.73 -17.03
C GLY A 74 -13.40 -1.21 -15.59
N TYR A 75 -14.47 -0.49 -15.25
CA TYR A 75 -14.58 0.35 -14.04
C TYR A 75 -14.19 -0.35 -12.73
N ARG A 76 -14.70 -1.58 -12.49
CA ARG A 76 -14.44 -2.30 -11.23
C ARG A 76 -12.96 -2.59 -11.00
N HIS A 77 -12.21 -2.87 -12.06
CA HIS A 77 -10.79 -3.16 -11.98
C HIS A 77 -9.99 -1.90 -11.68
N VAL A 78 -10.33 -0.77 -12.31
CA VAL A 78 -9.72 0.53 -12.00
C VAL A 78 -10.03 0.95 -10.56
N TYR A 79 -11.28 0.79 -10.12
CA TYR A 79 -11.68 1.11 -8.75
C TYR A 79 -10.91 0.29 -7.71
N ALA A 80 -10.66 -1.00 -7.98
CA ALA A 80 -9.88 -1.86 -7.08
C ALA A 80 -8.43 -1.38 -6.88
N LEU A 81 -7.84 -0.66 -7.85
CA LEU A 81 -6.50 -0.09 -7.73
C LEU A 81 -6.40 1.00 -6.65
N GLN A 82 -7.53 1.57 -6.19
CA GLN A 82 -7.55 2.56 -5.10
C GLN A 82 -6.85 2.02 -3.85
N SER A 83 -7.01 0.72 -3.57
CA SER A 83 -6.35 0.06 -2.44
C SER A 83 -4.82 0.03 -2.56
N LEU A 84 -4.26 0.09 -3.78
CA LEU A 84 -2.81 0.14 -4.01
C LEU A 84 -2.20 1.50 -3.65
N CYS A 85 -3.01 2.56 -3.66
CA CYS A 85 -2.62 3.90 -3.26
C CYS A 85 -2.71 4.16 -1.75
N ILE A 86 -2.97 3.11 -0.96
CA ILE A 86 -3.07 3.19 0.50
C ILE A 86 -2.04 2.24 1.10
N CYS A 87 -1.06 2.81 1.80
CA CYS A 87 -0.06 2.07 2.56
C CYS A 87 -0.34 2.23 4.05
N ARG A 88 -0.17 1.16 4.82
CA ARG A 88 -0.38 1.18 6.27
C ARG A 88 0.88 0.79 7.00
N VAL A 89 1.23 1.55 8.04
CA VAL A 89 2.46 1.33 8.81
C VAL A 89 2.11 1.25 10.28
N SER A 90 2.49 0.15 10.92
CA SER A 90 2.37 -0.04 12.36
C SER A 90 3.75 0.07 13.02
N PHE A 91 3.80 0.76 14.16
CA PHE A 91 5.02 0.95 14.94
C PHE A 91 5.11 -0.12 16.03
N VAL A 92 6.29 -0.73 16.19
CA VAL A 92 6.64 -1.68 17.27
C VAL A 92 5.90 -3.03 17.23
N LYS A 93 4.63 -3.07 16.84
CA LYS A 93 3.78 -4.26 16.86
C LYS A 93 3.35 -4.67 15.45
N GLY A 94 3.55 -5.94 15.12
CA GLY A 94 3.07 -6.54 13.87
C GLY A 94 1.60 -6.93 13.92
N PHE A 95 1.01 -7.05 12.72
CA PHE A 95 -0.36 -7.45 12.47
C PHE A 95 -0.46 -8.29 11.19
N GLY A 96 -1.57 -8.98 10.99
CA GLY A 96 -1.83 -9.86 9.86
C GLY A 96 -1.65 -11.35 10.20
N LYS A 97 -1.71 -12.22 9.19
CA LYS A 97 -1.76 -13.69 9.33
C LYS A 97 -0.63 -14.28 10.18
N SER A 98 0.53 -13.63 10.21
CA SER A 98 1.72 -14.10 10.94
C SER A 98 1.81 -13.58 12.39
N TYR A 99 0.82 -12.83 12.87
CA TYR A 99 0.85 -12.19 14.18
C TYR A 99 -0.44 -12.46 14.97
N ARG A 100 -0.38 -12.31 16.29
CA ARG A 100 -1.57 -12.41 17.16
C ARG A 100 -2.66 -11.40 16.78
N ARG A 101 -2.27 -10.25 16.23
CA ARG A 101 -3.18 -9.18 15.82
C ARG A 101 -3.61 -9.40 14.39
N MET A 102 -4.90 -9.62 14.16
CA MET A 102 -5.39 -9.91 12.82
C MET A 102 -5.51 -8.65 11.97
N THR A 103 -5.88 -7.54 12.61
CA THR A 103 -6.08 -6.25 11.95
C THR A 103 -5.10 -5.20 12.46
N ILE A 104 -4.83 -4.18 11.64
CA ILE A 104 -3.99 -3.06 12.07
C ILE A 104 -4.62 -2.24 13.20
N LEU A 105 -5.95 -2.24 13.32
CA LEU A 105 -6.66 -1.50 14.36
C LEU A 105 -6.35 -2.00 15.77
N GLU A 106 -5.85 -3.23 15.90
CA GLU A 106 -5.40 -3.81 17.17
C GLU A 106 -3.97 -3.39 17.55
N THR A 107 -3.26 -2.67 16.67
CA THR A 107 -1.93 -2.12 16.98
C THR A 107 -2.08 -0.77 17.67
N PRO A 108 -1.26 -0.49 18.69
CA PRO A 108 -1.44 0.70 19.53
C PRO A 108 -1.08 2.01 18.81
N CYS A 109 -0.13 1.94 17.87
CA CYS A 109 0.34 3.09 17.11
C CYS A 109 0.50 2.68 15.65
N TRP A 110 -0.26 3.30 14.75
CA TRP A 110 -0.17 3.10 13.32
C TRP A 110 -0.53 4.38 12.56
N ILE A 111 -0.09 4.44 11.31
CA ILE A 111 -0.44 5.50 10.36
C ILE A 111 -0.93 4.89 9.06
N GLU A 112 -1.76 5.65 8.36
CA GLU A 112 -2.15 5.38 6.98
C GLU A 112 -1.55 6.45 6.08
N ILE A 113 -0.96 6.03 4.97
CA ILE A 113 -0.33 6.89 3.98
C ILE A 113 -1.14 6.77 2.70
N HIS A 114 -1.65 7.90 2.23
CA HIS A 114 -2.40 8.00 0.99
C HIS A 114 -1.55 8.68 -0.07
N PHE A 115 -1.41 8.04 -1.21
CA PHE A 115 -0.69 8.63 -2.33
C PHE A 115 -1.66 9.46 -3.20
N MET A 116 -1.89 10.70 -2.76
CA MET A 116 -2.94 11.58 -3.31
C MET A 116 -2.82 11.80 -4.83
N ASN A 117 -1.61 11.99 -5.35
CA ASN A 117 -1.39 12.22 -6.78
C ASN A 117 -1.90 11.03 -7.62
N TYR A 118 -1.69 9.80 -7.17
CA TYR A 118 -2.12 8.61 -7.89
C TYR A 118 -3.61 8.30 -7.67
N LEU A 119 -4.16 8.66 -6.51
CA LEU A 119 -5.60 8.66 -6.29
C LEU A 119 -6.31 9.62 -7.25
N GLN A 120 -5.75 10.82 -7.47
CA GLN A 120 -6.28 11.77 -8.43
C GLN A 120 -6.20 11.25 -9.88
N LYS A 121 -5.05 10.71 -10.30
CA LYS A 121 -4.91 10.04 -11.61
C LYS A 121 -5.97 8.94 -11.79
N LEU A 122 -6.24 8.17 -10.73
CA LEU A 122 -7.24 7.10 -10.74
C LEU A 122 -8.66 7.66 -10.89
N ASP A 123 -8.99 8.73 -10.18
CA ASP A 123 -10.28 9.42 -10.29
C ASP A 123 -10.53 9.98 -11.69
N GLU A 124 -9.51 10.59 -12.31
CA GLU A 124 -9.57 11.06 -13.70
C GLU A 124 -9.90 9.92 -14.66
N VAL A 125 -9.25 8.75 -14.53
CA VAL A 125 -9.55 7.58 -15.36
C VAL A 125 -10.97 7.05 -15.09
N LEU A 126 -11.37 6.95 -13.82
CA LEU A 126 -12.72 6.50 -13.45
C LEU A 126 -13.81 7.39 -14.03
N SER A 127 -13.59 8.71 -14.10
CA SER A 127 -14.55 9.66 -14.68
C SER A 127 -14.82 9.44 -16.18
N THR A 128 -13.86 8.84 -16.89
CA THR A 128 -14.00 8.54 -18.33
C THR A 128 -14.67 7.19 -18.61
N LEU A 129 -14.77 6.33 -17.60
CA LEU A 129 -15.34 5.00 -17.74
C LEU A 129 -16.86 5.03 -17.51
N PRO A 130 -17.63 4.23 -18.26
CA PRO A 130 -19.06 4.08 -17.98
C PRO A 130 -19.26 3.54 -16.57
N THR A 131 -20.14 4.17 -15.81
CA THR A 131 -20.48 3.74 -14.45
C THR A 131 -21.05 2.32 -14.48
N PRO A 132 -20.71 1.45 -13.50
CA PRO A 132 -21.27 0.11 -13.46
C PRO A 132 -22.78 0.19 -13.32
N ALA A 133 -23.51 -0.50 -14.20
CA ALA A 133 -24.97 -0.67 -14.13
C ALA A 133 -25.37 -1.64 -13.00
N HIS A 134 -24.88 -1.42 -11.79
CA HIS A 134 -25.41 -2.09 -10.61
C HIS A 134 -26.44 -1.16 -9.98
N ASP A 135 -27.71 -1.55 -10.06
CA ASP A 135 -28.78 -0.86 -9.37
C ASP A 135 -28.51 -0.95 -7.86
N ILE A 136 -28.01 0.14 -7.28
CA ILE A 136 -27.95 0.30 -5.84
C ILE A 136 -29.38 0.63 -5.40
N HIS A 137 -30.15 -0.39 -5.06
CA HIS A 137 -31.51 -0.19 -4.55
C HIS A 137 -31.46 0.46 -3.17
N SER A 138 -32.22 1.53 -2.98
CA SER A 138 -32.29 2.29 -1.73
C SER A 138 -32.96 1.54 -0.56
N PHE A 139 -33.43 0.31 -0.80
CA PHE A 139 -33.97 -0.58 0.22
C PHE A 139 -32.97 -1.74 0.39
N SER A 140 -32.07 -1.62 1.37
CA SER A 140 -31.24 -2.70 1.88
C SER A 140 -31.32 -2.69 3.40
#